data_AF-A0A0V0IM32-F1
#
_entry.id   AF-A0A0V0IM32-F1
#
_cell.length_a   1.000
_cell.length_b   1.000
_cell.length_c   1.000
_cell.angle_alpha   90.00
_cell.angle_beta   90.00
_cell.angle_gamma   90.00
#
_symmetry.space_group_name_H-M   'P 1'
#
loop_
_entity.id
_entity.type
_entity.pdbx_description
1 polymer ?
#
loop_
_entity_poly.entity_id
_entity_poly.type
_entity_poly.pdbx_seq_one_letter_code
_entity_poly.pdbx_strand_id
1 'polypeptide(L)'
;MLHKVAKVEFSPLGVVGAIVSWNYPFHNIFNPMLAAVFSGNSIVIKVSEHASWSGCFYLRIIQTALAAVGAPENLVEVITGFAETGEALVSSVDKIIFVGSPGVGKKIMRSASDTLIPVTLELGGKDAFIVCEDVDVPHVAQIAARGALQSSGQNCAGAERFYVHKDVYSSFVAEVVKIVKSVTAGPPLSGKYDMGAICMQEHSERLQYLVNDALDKGAEIVARGSVGNIGEGAVDQYFPPTVVVNVNHTMKLMQEEAFGPILPIMKFSSDEEVVQLANDSSYGLGCAVFSGSQRRARHIASQLHCGGAAINDFASNYMCQSLPFGGVKDSGFGRFAGIEGLRACCLVKSVVEDRWWPFIKTKIPKPIQYPIAENGFEFQESLVHTLYGLNIWDRLRALVNVLKILSEQSPAPTSNRRRND
;
A
#
# COMPACT_ATOMS: atom_id res chain seq x y z
N MET A 1 -10.97 2.62 -33.85
CA MET A 1 -9.85 2.20 -34.71
C MET A 1 -9.87 0.68 -34.89
N LEU A 2 -10.69 0.16 -35.82
CA LEU A 2 -10.86 -1.29 -35.99
C LEU A 2 -9.61 -1.97 -36.60
N HIS A 3 -8.82 -1.23 -37.37
CA HIS A 3 -7.59 -1.71 -38.01
C HIS A 3 -6.38 -1.77 -37.06
N LYS A 4 -6.56 -1.43 -35.78
CA LYS A 4 -5.50 -1.47 -34.76
C LYS A 4 -5.76 -2.60 -33.76
N VAL A 5 -4.67 -3.13 -33.19
CA VAL A 5 -4.67 -3.95 -31.97
C VAL A 5 -3.91 -3.17 -30.91
N ALA A 6 -4.47 -3.05 -29.71
CA ALA A 6 -3.82 -2.41 -28.58
C ALA A 6 -3.62 -3.44 -27.47
N LYS A 7 -2.45 -3.43 -26.83
CA LYS A 7 -2.11 -4.27 -25.69
C LYS A 7 -1.23 -3.51 -24.70
N VAL A 8 -1.22 -3.99 -23.45
CA VAL A 8 -0.26 -3.56 -22.43
C VAL A 8 0.75 -4.69 -22.24
N GLU A 9 2.02 -4.35 -22.34
CA GLU A 9 3.13 -5.26 -22.09
C GLU A 9 3.82 -4.90 -20.78
N PHE A 10 4.34 -5.92 -20.09
CA PHE A 10 5.08 -5.80 -18.84
C PHE A 10 6.48 -6.39 -19.06
N SER A 11 7.52 -5.64 -18.75
CA SER A 11 8.91 -6.09 -18.82
C SER A 11 9.62 -5.79 -17.50
N PRO A 12 10.68 -6.52 -17.13
CA PRO A 12 11.47 -6.20 -15.94
C PRO A 12 11.98 -4.77 -15.97
N LEU A 13 12.13 -4.15 -14.80
CA LEU A 13 12.76 -2.84 -14.62
C LEU A 13 14.28 -2.95 -14.64
N GLY A 14 14.85 -4.01 -14.05
CA GLY A 14 16.29 -4.21 -13.89
C GLY A 14 16.60 -4.73 -12.49
N VAL A 15 17.21 -3.89 -11.66
CA VAL A 15 17.52 -4.14 -10.25
C VAL A 15 16.50 -3.45 -9.36
N VAL A 16 15.83 -4.22 -8.49
CA VAL A 16 14.98 -3.66 -7.43
C VAL A 16 15.80 -3.54 -6.14
N GLY A 17 15.75 -2.39 -5.49
CA GLY A 17 16.22 -2.24 -4.11
C GLY A 17 15.04 -2.36 -3.14
N ALA A 18 15.21 -3.13 -2.07
CA ALA A 18 14.25 -3.16 -0.97
C ALA A 18 14.93 -2.75 0.34
N ILE A 19 14.36 -1.80 1.07
CA ILE A 19 14.81 -1.42 2.41
C ILE A 19 13.69 -1.76 3.38
N VAL A 20 13.94 -2.68 4.29
CA VAL A 20 12.87 -3.40 5.00
C VAL A 20 13.02 -3.36 6.52
N SER A 21 11.89 -3.25 7.22
CA SER A 21 11.82 -3.10 8.68
C SER A 21 12.01 -4.42 9.44
N TRP A 22 12.16 -4.32 10.77
CA TRP A 22 12.53 -5.43 11.66
C TRP A 22 11.38 -6.26 12.21
N ASN A 23 10.14 -5.77 12.17
CA ASN A 23 9.02 -6.34 12.93
C ASN A 23 8.55 -7.72 12.43
N TYR A 24 8.62 -7.97 11.12
CA TYR A 24 8.33 -9.27 10.51
C TYR A 24 9.46 -9.67 9.55
N PRO A 25 10.66 -10.01 10.05
CA PRO A 25 11.88 -10.02 9.25
C PRO A 25 11.87 -11.07 8.15
N PHE A 26 11.25 -12.24 8.39
CA PHE A 26 11.04 -13.24 7.33
C PHE A 26 10.17 -12.68 6.20
N HIS A 27 8.96 -12.22 6.54
CA HIS A 27 8.01 -11.75 5.54
C HIS A 27 8.54 -10.52 4.78
N ASN A 28 9.17 -9.59 5.50
CA ASN A 28 9.72 -8.35 4.96
C ASN A 28 10.85 -8.59 3.95
N ILE A 29 11.57 -9.71 4.02
CA ILE A 29 12.55 -10.11 2.99
C ILE A 29 11.85 -10.83 1.84
N PHE A 30 11.07 -11.87 2.15
CA PHE A 30 10.55 -12.78 1.13
C PHE A 30 9.52 -12.11 0.22
N ASN A 31 8.68 -11.23 0.74
CA ASN A 31 7.61 -10.65 -0.08
C ASN A 31 8.13 -9.75 -1.22
N PRO A 32 8.97 -8.71 -0.98
CA PRO A 32 9.54 -7.93 -2.07
C PRO A 32 10.43 -8.77 -2.99
N MET A 33 11.16 -9.77 -2.44
CA MET A 33 11.96 -10.69 -3.23
C MET A 33 11.11 -11.47 -4.23
N LEU A 34 10.02 -12.08 -3.78
CA LEU A 34 9.12 -12.85 -4.64
C LEU A 34 8.56 -11.95 -5.75
N ALA A 35 8.08 -10.75 -5.42
CA ALA A 35 7.56 -9.83 -6.42
C ALA A 35 8.62 -9.44 -7.47
N ALA A 36 9.85 -9.12 -7.05
CA ALA A 36 10.94 -8.73 -7.96
C ALA A 36 11.42 -9.89 -8.85
N VAL A 37 11.72 -11.05 -8.26
CA VAL A 37 12.25 -12.20 -8.99
C VAL A 37 11.22 -12.76 -9.98
N PHE A 38 9.96 -12.92 -9.58
CA PHE A 38 8.91 -13.42 -10.47
C PHE A 38 8.48 -12.42 -11.55
N SER A 39 8.80 -11.13 -11.41
CA SER A 39 8.67 -10.13 -12.48
C SER A 39 9.92 -10.03 -13.37
N GLY A 40 10.95 -10.85 -13.12
CA GLY A 40 12.16 -10.96 -13.92
C GLY A 40 13.28 -9.98 -13.55
N ASN A 41 13.22 -9.37 -12.36
CA ASN A 41 14.23 -8.46 -11.83
C ASN A 41 15.21 -9.21 -10.91
N SER A 42 16.43 -8.68 -10.78
CA SER A 42 17.27 -8.97 -9.61
C SER A 42 16.89 -8.07 -8.44
N ILE A 43 17.29 -8.42 -7.23
CA ILE A 43 16.96 -7.63 -6.03
C ILE A 43 18.10 -7.56 -5.01
N VAL A 44 18.29 -6.38 -4.43
CA VAL A 44 19.15 -6.14 -3.26
C VAL A 44 18.29 -5.69 -2.09
N ILE A 45 18.35 -6.42 -0.98
CA ILE A 45 17.48 -6.23 0.19
C ILE A 45 18.31 -5.76 1.37
N LYS A 46 18.18 -4.49 1.75
CA LYS A 46 18.76 -3.95 2.99
C LYS A 46 17.83 -4.21 4.17
N VAL A 47 18.25 -5.10 5.06
CA VAL A 47 17.50 -5.40 6.29
C VAL A 47 17.82 -4.40 7.39
N SER A 48 16.86 -4.15 8.26
CA SER A 48 17.08 -3.44 9.53
C SER A 48 18.20 -4.09 10.35
N GLU A 49 19.08 -3.26 10.91
CA GLU A 49 20.12 -3.63 11.87
C GLU A 49 19.58 -4.40 13.08
N HIS A 50 18.33 -4.15 13.46
CA HIS A 50 17.65 -4.82 14.57
C HIS A 50 17.20 -6.25 14.23
N ALA A 51 17.26 -6.66 12.96
CA ALA A 51 16.88 -7.98 12.48
C ALA A 51 17.98 -8.71 11.71
N SER A 52 19.20 -8.16 11.64
CA SER A 52 20.30 -8.65 10.80
C SER A 52 20.69 -10.09 11.06
N TRP A 53 20.67 -10.54 12.32
CA TRP A 53 21.01 -11.92 12.66
C TRP A 53 20.11 -12.93 11.93
N SER A 54 18.80 -12.67 11.89
CA SER A 54 17.85 -13.51 11.16
C SER A 54 18.01 -13.42 9.64
N GLY A 55 18.34 -12.23 9.13
CA GLY A 55 18.59 -11.98 7.71
C GLY A 55 19.66 -12.90 7.12
N CYS A 56 20.76 -13.15 7.84
CA CYS A 56 21.82 -14.06 7.40
C CYS A 56 21.33 -15.51 7.22
N PHE A 57 20.38 -15.97 8.04
CA PHE A 57 19.80 -17.31 7.89
C PHE A 57 18.85 -17.37 6.69
N TYR A 58 18.04 -16.33 6.49
CA TYR A 58 17.13 -16.24 5.35
C TYR A 58 17.87 -16.17 4.02
N LEU A 59 18.99 -15.45 3.95
CA LEU A 59 19.86 -15.43 2.77
C LEU A 59 20.34 -16.83 2.39
N ARG A 60 20.77 -17.65 3.37
CA ARG A 60 21.20 -19.04 3.10
C ARG A 60 20.07 -19.89 2.50
N ILE A 61 18.83 -19.73 2.97
CA ILE A 61 17.66 -20.42 2.41
C ILE A 61 17.50 -20.04 0.93
N ILE A 62 17.57 -18.73 0.64
CA ILE A 62 17.41 -18.19 -0.71
C ILE A 62 18.52 -18.73 -1.63
N GLN A 63 19.79 -18.61 -1.22
CA GLN A 63 20.93 -19.12 -1.99
C GLN A 63 20.83 -20.62 -2.27
N THR A 64 20.40 -21.41 -1.28
CA THR A 64 20.18 -22.86 -1.47
C THR A 64 19.10 -23.13 -2.52
N ALA A 65 18.00 -22.38 -2.50
CA ALA A 65 16.92 -22.52 -3.47
C ALA A 65 17.36 -22.11 -4.89
N LEU A 66 18.11 -21.01 -5.02
CA LEU A 66 18.66 -20.55 -6.30
C LEU A 66 19.64 -21.57 -6.89
N ALA A 67 20.55 -22.10 -6.07
CA ALA A 67 21.50 -23.13 -6.48
C ALA A 67 20.80 -24.41 -6.96
N ALA A 68 19.72 -24.83 -6.28
CA ALA A 68 18.97 -26.03 -6.64
C ALA A 68 18.33 -25.97 -8.04
N VAL A 69 18.07 -24.78 -8.56
CA VAL A 69 17.51 -24.56 -9.91
C VAL A 69 18.53 -24.04 -10.92
N GLY A 70 19.81 -23.91 -10.52
CA GLY A 70 20.86 -23.36 -11.38
C GLY A 70 20.69 -21.88 -11.71
N ALA A 71 19.99 -21.12 -10.86
CA ALA A 71 19.85 -19.68 -11.01
C ALA A 71 21.15 -18.94 -10.59
N PRO A 72 21.41 -17.72 -11.11
CA PRO A 72 22.56 -16.93 -10.71
C PRO A 72 22.59 -16.65 -9.20
N GLU A 73 23.74 -16.82 -8.57
CA GLU A 73 23.91 -16.61 -7.12
C GLU A 73 23.60 -15.16 -6.69
N ASN A 74 23.92 -14.20 -7.55
CA ASN A 74 23.71 -12.77 -7.35
C ASN A 74 22.32 -12.28 -7.78
N LEU A 75 21.37 -13.19 -8.04
CA LEU A 75 19.99 -12.80 -8.37
C LEU A 75 19.29 -12.11 -7.18
N VAL A 76 19.62 -12.52 -5.97
CA VAL A 76 19.09 -11.98 -4.71
C VAL A 76 20.23 -11.76 -3.73
N GLU A 77 20.41 -10.52 -3.30
CA GLU A 77 21.37 -10.15 -2.25
C GLU A 77 20.64 -9.62 -1.02
N VAL A 78 21.13 -10.00 0.18
CA VAL A 78 20.64 -9.46 1.45
C VAL A 78 21.82 -8.79 2.15
N ILE A 79 21.71 -7.47 2.34
CA ILE A 79 22.75 -6.64 2.94
C ILE A 79 22.28 -6.06 4.28
N THR A 80 23.24 -5.80 5.16
CA THR A 80 23.02 -5.12 6.45
C THR A 80 23.82 -3.82 6.47
N GLY A 81 23.26 -2.80 7.10
CA GLY A 81 23.95 -1.54 7.35
C GLY A 81 23.01 -0.51 7.94
N PHE A 82 23.51 0.69 8.20
CA PHE A 82 22.73 1.79 8.79
C PHE A 82 22.08 2.65 7.68
N ALA A 83 21.90 3.94 7.93
CA ALA A 83 21.22 4.86 7.02
C ALA A 83 22.00 5.03 5.71
N GLU A 84 23.33 5.14 5.79
CA GLU A 84 24.24 5.37 4.66
C GLU A 84 24.16 4.24 3.63
N THR A 85 24.00 3.00 4.10
CA THR A 85 23.79 1.84 3.21
C THR A 85 22.46 1.93 2.48
N GLY A 86 21.41 2.42 3.15
CA GLY A 86 20.11 2.67 2.51
C GLY A 86 20.18 3.77 1.47
N GLU A 87 20.84 4.89 1.77
CA GLU A 87 21.05 6.01 0.85
C GLU A 87 21.85 5.60 -0.40
N ALA A 88 22.93 4.83 -0.20
CA ALA A 88 23.70 4.27 -1.30
C ALA A 88 22.86 3.33 -2.19
N LEU A 89 22.02 2.50 -1.58
CA LEU A 89 21.13 1.58 -2.30
C LEU A 89 20.11 2.33 -3.15
N VAL A 90 19.50 3.40 -2.61
CA VAL A 90 18.52 4.22 -3.35
C VAL A 90 19.10 4.76 -4.64
N SER A 91 20.39 5.09 -4.68
CA SER A 91 21.05 5.67 -5.87
C SER A 91 21.58 4.62 -6.86
N SER A 92 21.43 3.33 -6.57
CA SER A 92 22.11 2.23 -7.29
C SER A 92 21.17 1.21 -7.93
N VAL A 93 19.87 1.49 -8.01
CA VAL A 93 18.83 0.55 -8.48
C VAL A 93 17.84 1.21 -9.43
N ASP A 94 17.00 0.42 -10.10
CA ASP A 94 15.98 0.91 -11.05
C ASP A 94 14.61 1.15 -10.39
N LYS A 95 14.41 0.62 -9.17
CA LYS A 95 13.21 0.82 -8.35
C LYS A 95 13.52 0.61 -6.88
N ILE A 96 12.87 1.38 -6.00
CA ILE A 96 12.92 1.16 -4.56
C ILE A 96 11.57 0.69 -4.02
N ILE A 97 11.60 -0.31 -3.15
CA ILE A 97 10.51 -0.68 -2.23
C ILE A 97 11.00 -0.35 -0.82
N PHE A 98 10.30 0.54 -0.12
CA PHE A 98 10.65 0.91 1.24
C PHE A 98 9.52 0.52 2.20
N VAL A 99 9.87 -0.25 3.23
CA VAL A 99 8.97 -0.64 4.33
C VAL A 99 9.49 -0.03 5.63
N GLY A 100 8.75 0.90 6.23
CA GLY A 100 9.23 1.59 7.43
C GLY A 100 8.39 2.79 7.85
N SER A 101 8.99 3.77 8.53
CA SER A 101 8.24 4.92 9.05
C SER A 101 7.99 6.01 7.99
N PRO A 102 6.91 6.82 8.10
CA PRO A 102 6.64 7.91 7.18
C PRO A 102 7.77 8.94 7.07
N GLY A 103 8.45 9.22 8.20
CA GLY A 103 9.58 10.15 8.24
C GLY A 103 10.76 9.69 7.39
N VAL A 104 11.09 8.39 7.42
CA VAL A 104 12.16 7.82 6.58
C VAL A 104 11.68 7.68 5.14
N GLY A 105 10.43 7.28 4.90
CA GLY A 105 9.86 7.21 3.54
C GLY A 105 9.95 8.53 2.78
N LYS A 106 9.69 9.67 3.46
CA LYS A 106 9.88 11.02 2.90
C LYS A 106 11.34 11.32 2.54
N LYS A 107 12.32 10.80 3.30
CA LYS A 107 13.76 10.93 2.98
C LYS A 107 14.13 10.10 1.76
N ILE A 108 13.66 8.85 1.69
CA ILE A 108 13.86 7.96 0.53
C ILE A 108 13.31 8.59 -0.74
N MET A 109 12.09 9.14 -0.69
CA MET A 109 11.48 9.81 -1.84
C MET A 109 12.28 11.03 -2.31
N ARG A 110 12.87 11.82 -1.39
CA ARG A 110 13.75 12.94 -1.75
C ARG A 110 15.01 12.44 -2.48
N SER A 111 15.69 11.43 -1.94
CA SER A 111 16.88 10.85 -2.59
C SER A 111 16.56 10.23 -3.95
N ALA A 112 15.45 9.49 -4.05
CA ALA A 112 15.02 8.89 -5.31
C ALA A 112 14.65 9.93 -6.39
N SER A 113 14.30 11.16 -5.97
CA SER A 113 13.97 12.24 -6.92
C SER A 113 15.18 12.76 -7.70
N ASP A 114 16.40 12.59 -7.17
CA ASP A 114 17.63 13.03 -7.82
C ASP A 114 17.91 12.26 -9.13
N THR A 115 17.47 11.00 -9.18
CA THR A 115 17.66 10.07 -10.31
C THR A 115 16.36 9.63 -10.97
N LEU A 116 15.21 10.15 -10.51
CA LEU A 116 13.85 9.78 -10.94
C LEU A 116 13.54 8.28 -10.76
N ILE A 117 14.09 7.66 -9.73
CA ILE A 117 13.83 6.26 -9.41
C ILE A 117 12.40 6.12 -8.84
N PRO A 118 11.56 5.23 -9.39
CA PRO A 118 10.23 4.98 -8.85
C PRO A 118 10.32 4.31 -7.48
N VAL A 119 9.49 4.77 -6.54
CA VAL A 119 9.39 4.23 -5.18
C VAL A 119 8.02 3.59 -4.93
N THR A 120 7.99 2.46 -4.23
CA THR A 120 6.81 1.95 -3.50
C THR A 120 7.05 2.19 -2.02
N LEU A 121 6.15 2.90 -1.35
CA LEU A 121 6.29 3.24 0.06
C LEU A 121 5.21 2.54 0.88
N GLU A 122 5.65 1.66 1.77
CA GLU A 122 4.82 0.88 2.69
C GLU A 122 5.11 1.33 4.11
N LEU A 123 4.27 2.26 4.59
CA LEU A 123 4.58 3.02 5.79
C LEU A 123 3.69 2.60 6.96
N GLY A 124 3.76 3.36 8.04
CA GLY A 124 3.04 3.07 9.28
C GLY A 124 1.51 3.16 9.15
N GLY A 125 0.85 2.81 10.24
CA GLY A 125 -0.61 2.78 10.36
C GLY A 125 -1.12 3.50 11.60
N LYS A 126 -2.41 3.83 11.57
CA LYS A 126 -3.19 4.19 12.76
C LYS A 126 -4.57 3.57 12.58
N ASP A 127 -4.57 2.27 12.32
CA ASP A 127 -5.71 1.57 11.74
C ASP A 127 -6.90 1.58 12.70
N ALA A 128 -8.07 1.85 12.14
CA ALA A 128 -9.31 1.92 12.88
C ALA A 128 -9.88 0.51 13.10
N PHE A 129 -10.33 0.25 14.32
CA PHE A 129 -11.04 -0.97 14.70
C PHE A 129 -12.43 -0.56 15.19
N ILE A 130 -13.45 -0.78 14.36
CA ILE A 130 -14.81 -0.29 14.57
C ILE A 130 -15.69 -1.44 15.06
N VAL A 131 -16.38 -1.23 16.18
CA VAL A 131 -17.28 -2.21 16.81
C VAL A 131 -18.69 -1.62 16.89
N CYS A 132 -19.61 -2.13 16.06
CA CYS A 132 -21.02 -1.76 16.10
C CYS A 132 -21.73 -2.45 17.29
N GLU A 133 -22.95 -2.02 17.59
CA GLU A 133 -23.73 -2.49 18.73
C GLU A 133 -24.29 -3.91 18.60
N ASP A 134 -24.37 -4.43 17.37
CA ASP A 134 -25.00 -5.71 17.06
C ASP A 134 -24.02 -6.89 17.01
N VAL A 135 -22.84 -6.76 17.64
CA VAL A 135 -21.79 -7.78 17.65
C VAL A 135 -21.87 -8.73 18.85
N ASP A 136 -21.25 -9.90 18.70
CA ASP A 136 -20.84 -10.74 19.84
C ASP A 136 -19.63 -10.08 20.54
N VAL A 137 -19.91 -9.36 21.64
CA VAL A 137 -18.91 -8.59 22.38
C VAL A 137 -17.75 -9.47 22.88
N PRO A 138 -17.96 -10.60 23.57
CA PRO A 138 -16.88 -11.52 23.96
C PRO A 138 -15.97 -11.95 22.82
N HIS A 139 -16.56 -12.29 21.67
CA HIS A 139 -15.80 -12.70 20.49
C HIS A 139 -14.95 -11.55 19.93
N VAL A 140 -15.56 -10.38 19.72
CA VAL A 140 -14.86 -9.22 19.14
C VAL A 140 -13.81 -8.65 20.10
N ALA A 141 -14.02 -8.71 21.41
CA ALA A 141 -13.03 -8.30 22.41
C ALA A 141 -11.73 -9.11 22.34
N GLN A 142 -11.81 -10.43 22.07
CA GLN A 142 -10.63 -11.27 21.84
C GLN A 142 -9.87 -10.86 20.58
N ILE A 143 -10.59 -10.55 19.50
CA ILE A 143 -9.97 -10.08 18.26
C ILE A 143 -9.33 -8.70 18.46
N ALA A 144 -9.97 -7.80 19.19
CA ALA A 144 -9.42 -6.49 19.54
C ALA A 144 -8.14 -6.59 20.37
N ALA A 145 -8.14 -7.46 21.38
CA ALA A 145 -6.95 -7.75 22.18
C ALA A 145 -5.80 -8.28 21.30
N ARG A 146 -6.07 -9.26 20.43
CA ARG A 146 -5.08 -9.74 19.45
C ARG A 146 -4.59 -8.61 18.54
N GLY A 147 -5.50 -7.74 18.08
CA GLY A 147 -5.19 -6.66 17.16
C GLY A 147 -4.21 -5.62 17.70
N ALA A 148 -4.22 -5.40 19.02
CA ALA A 148 -3.28 -4.50 19.69
C ALA A 148 -2.05 -5.20 20.29
N LEU A 149 -2.15 -6.48 20.65
CA LEU A 149 -1.10 -7.16 21.43
C LEU A 149 -0.23 -8.12 20.61
N GLN A 150 -0.67 -8.53 19.41
CA GLN A 150 0.14 -9.37 18.54
C GLN A 150 1.50 -8.70 18.25
N SER A 151 2.60 -9.46 18.42
CA SER A 151 3.97 -8.94 18.31
C SER A 151 4.25 -7.73 19.24
N SER A 152 3.61 -7.71 20.41
CA SER A 152 3.67 -6.59 21.36
C SER A 152 3.20 -5.26 20.75
N GLY A 153 2.22 -5.31 19.84
CA GLY A 153 1.67 -4.15 19.14
C GLY A 153 2.57 -3.57 18.05
N GLN A 154 3.71 -4.18 17.77
CA GLN A 154 4.68 -3.72 16.77
C GLN A 154 4.31 -4.24 15.36
N ASN A 155 3.08 -3.94 14.92
CA ASN A 155 2.52 -4.41 13.67
C ASN A 155 1.97 -3.23 12.86
N CYS A 156 2.42 -3.07 11.61
CA CYS A 156 1.94 -2.00 10.73
C CYS A 156 0.43 -2.11 10.46
N ALA A 157 -0.09 -3.32 10.25
CA ALA A 157 -1.53 -3.61 10.14
C ALA A 157 -2.19 -3.85 11.51
N GLY A 158 -1.58 -3.33 12.58
CA GLY A 158 -2.07 -3.39 13.96
C GLY A 158 -3.24 -2.45 14.19
N ALA A 159 -4.19 -2.85 15.04
CA ALA A 159 -5.29 -1.97 15.41
C ALA A 159 -4.80 -0.92 16.44
N GLU A 160 -4.97 0.36 16.11
CA GLU A 160 -4.40 1.47 16.88
C GLU A 160 -5.44 2.47 17.40
N ARG A 161 -6.65 2.48 16.83
CA ARG A 161 -7.79 3.30 17.30
C ARG A 161 -9.04 2.44 17.39
N PHE A 162 -9.51 2.19 18.60
CA PHE A 162 -10.70 1.36 18.82
C PHE A 162 -11.92 2.25 18.99
N TYR A 163 -12.84 2.19 18.04
CA TYR A 163 -14.11 2.89 18.08
C TYR A 163 -15.22 1.91 18.42
N VAL A 164 -15.92 2.14 19.51
CA VAL A 164 -16.95 1.22 20.01
C VAL A 164 -18.27 1.95 20.17
N HIS A 165 -19.34 1.38 19.61
CA HIS A 165 -20.66 1.98 19.67
C HIS A 165 -21.10 2.14 21.12
N LYS A 166 -21.66 3.30 21.45
CA LYS A 166 -22.04 3.70 22.82
C LYS A 166 -22.85 2.64 23.58
N ASP A 167 -23.71 1.90 22.88
CA ASP A 167 -24.64 0.93 23.47
C ASP A 167 -23.95 -0.35 23.97
N VAL A 168 -22.78 -0.70 23.41
CA VAL A 168 -21.99 -1.87 23.83
C VAL A 168 -20.65 -1.50 24.48
N TYR A 169 -20.36 -0.20 24.60
CA TYR A 169 -19.08 0.31 25.09
C TYR A 169 -18.70 -0.27 26.45
N SER A 170 -19.60 -0.18 27.44
CA SER A 170 -19.29 -0.60 28.81
C SER A 170 -19.01 -2.11 28.90
N SER A 171 -19.80 -2.93 28.20
CA SER A 171 -19.58 -4.38 28.14
C SER A 171 -18.29 -4.74 27.41
N PHE A 172 -17.98 -4.03 26.32
CA PHE A 172 -16.77 -4.26 25.54
C PHE A 172 -15.51 -3.91 26.33
N VAL A 173 -15.48 -2.74 26.97
CA VAL A 173 -14.37 -2.32 27.83
C VAL A 173 -14.17 -3.32 28.98
N ALA A 174 -15.25 -3.78 29.62
CA ALA A 174 -15.16 -4.75 30.70
C ALA A 174 -14.51 -6.08 30.26
N GLU A 175 -14.88 -6.60 29.09
CA GLU A 175 -14.28 -7.85 28.59
C GLU A 175 -12.83 -7.64 28.15
N VAL A 176 -12.50 -6.52 27.48
CA VAL A 176 -11.11 -6.19 27.13
C VAL A 176 -10.24 -6.05 28.38
N VAL A 177 -10.74 -5.37 29.43
CA VAL A 177 -10.03 -5.23 30.72
C VAL A 177 -9.73 -6.60 31.33
N LYS A 178 -10.71 -7.52 31.32
CA LYS A 178 -10.54 -8.89 31.82
C LYS A 178 -9.47 -9.64 31.03
N ILE A 179 -9.49 -9.55 29.70
CA ILE A 179 -8.48 -10.18 28.83
C ILE A 179 -7.10 -9.60 29.11
N VAL A 180 -6.95 -8.27 29.07
CA VAL A 180 -5.65 -7.60 29.21
C VAL A 180 -5.01 -7.85 30.58
N LYS A 181 -5.81 -7.91 31.66
CA LYS A 181 -5.29 -8.27 33.00
C LYS A 181 -4.76 -9.69 33.10
N SER A 182 -5.18 -10.59 32.20
CA SER A 182 -4.70 -11.98 32.18
C SER A 182 -3.44 -12.17 31.33
N VAL A 183 -3.10 -11.21 30.47
CA VAL A 183 -1.94 -11.26 29.58
C VAL A 183 -0.66 -11.04 30.37
N THR A 184 0.30 -11.95 30.19
CA THR A 184 1.64 -11.86 30.80
C THR A 184 2.72 -11.67 29.74
N ALA A 185 3.52 -10.61 29.88
CA ALA A 185 4.68 -10.36 29.04
C ALA A 185 5.95 -11.00 29.62
N GLY A 186 6.83 -11.56 28.78
CA GLY A 186 8.09 -12.12 29.25
C GLY A 186 8.98 -12.72 28.17
N PRO A 187 10.15 -13.26 28.54
CA PRO A 187 11.13 -13.79 27.60
C PRO A 187 10.61 -15.05 26.88
N PRO A 188 10.56 -15.06 25.53
CA PRO A 188 9.90 -16.13 24.77
C PRO A 188 10.57 -17.50 24.89
N LEU A 189 11.84 -17.55 25.30
CA LEU A 189 12.59 -18.81 25.48
C LEU A 189 12.64 -19.33 26.92
N SER A 190 12.18 -18.55 27.90
CA SER A 190 12.34 -18.87 29.33
C SER A 190 11.03 -19.17 30.06
N GLY A 191 9.90 -19.26 29.36
CA GLY A 191 8.60 -19.55 29.97
C GLY A 191 7.43 -19.52 29.00
N LYS A 192 6.22 -19.68 29.54
CA LYS A 192 4.96 -19.48 28.81
C LYS A 192 4.47 -18.07 29.04
N TYR A 193 4.67 -17.21 28.04
CA TYR A 193 4.24 -15.82 28.03
C TYR A 193 3.39 -15.56 26.79
N ASP A 194 2.42 -14.66 26.91
CA ASP A 194 1.52 -14.28 25.82
C ASP A 194 2.14 -13.25 24.88
N MET A 195 3.10 -12.47 25.39
CA MET A 195 3.70 -11.33 24.70
C MET A 195 5.19 -11.22 25.02
N GLY A 196 5.99 -10.76 24.05
CA GLY A 196 7.42 -10.52 24.21
C GLY A 196 7.78 -9.07 24.52
N ALA A 197 9.07 -8.75 24.47
CA ALA A 197 9.58 -7.39 24.62
C ALA A 197 9.30 -6.51 23.38
N ILE A 198 9.37 -5.20 23.57
CA ILE A 198 9.53 -4.21 22.51
C ILE A 198 10.96 -4.27 21.97
N CYS A 199 11.15 -4.00 20.69
CA CYS A 199 12.43 -4.16 20.02
C CYS A 199 13.50 -3.16 20.49
N MET A 200 13.10 -1.92 20.80
CA MET A 200 13.99 -0.81 21.16
C MET A 200 13.54 -0.17 22.47
N GLN A 201 14.49 0.18 23.34
CA GLN A 201 14.20 0.75 24.66
C GLN A 201 13.59 2.15 24.54
N GLU A 202 14.13 2.95 23.63
CA GLU A 202 13.72 4.32 23.34
C GLU A 202 12.25 4.38 22.89
N HIS A 203 11.74 3.29 22.31
CA HIS A 203 10.34 3.18 21.93
C HIS A 203 9.41 3.05 23.15
N SER A 204 9.85 2.43 24.24
CA SER A 204 9.08 2.39 25.50
C SER A 204 8.88 3.78 26.10
N GLU A 205 9.91 4.64 26.05
CA GLU A 205 9.81 6.04 26.50
C GLU A 205 8.81 6.83 25.66
N ARG A 206 8.84 6.63 24.34
CA ARG A 206 7.89 7.21 23.38
C ARG A 206 6.45 6.78 23.69
N LEU A 207 6.22 5.49 23.96
CA LEU A 207 4.90 4.98 24.35
C LEU A 207 4.41 5.62 25.65
N GLN A 208 5.27 5.70 26.67
CA GLN A 208 4.91 6.32 27.95
C GLN A 208 4.61 7.81 27.77
N TYR A 209 5.32 8.52 26.90
CA TYR A 209 5.00 9.89 26.53
C TYR A 209 3.61 10.04 25.91
N LEU A 210 3.22 9.16 24.97
CA LEU A 210 1.89 9.18 24.37
C LEU A 210 0.78 8.91 25.40
N VAL A 211 1.03 7.99 26.33
CA VAL A 211 0.10 7.70 27.44
C VAL A 211 -0.03 8.91 28.36
N ASN A 212 1.08 9.55 28.75
CA ASN A 212 1.05 10.72 29.63
C ASN A 212 0.30 11.90 28.98
N ASP A 213 0.54 12.19 27.70
CA ASP A 213 -0.21 13.24 26.96
C ASP A 213 -1.72 12.97 26.97
N ALA A 214 -2.13 11.70 26.84
CA ALA A 214 -3.54 11.33 26.91
C ALA A 214 -4.11 11.54 28.32
N LEU A 215 -3.39 11.11 29.36
CA LEU A 215 -3.80 11.28 30.76
C LEU A 215 -3.94 12.76 31.15
N ASP A 216 -2.97 13.59 30.75
CA ASP A 216 -2.98 15.05 31.00
C ASP A 216 -4.18 15.74 30.35
N LYS A 217 -4.76 15.13 29.30
CA LYS A 217 -5.95 15.60 28.57
C LYS A 217 -7.24 14.89 28.99
N GLY A 218 -7.22 14.13 30.09
CA GLY A 218 -8.40 13.52 30.70
C GLY A 218 -8.69 12.07 30.28
N ALA A 219 -7.75 11.38 29.62
CA ALA A 219 -7.86 9.94 29.43
C ALA A 219 -7.63 9.19 30.76
N GLU A 220 -8.03 7.92 30.81
CA GLU A 220 -7.87 7.07 31.99
C GLU A 220 -7.31 5.70 31.61
N ILE A 221 -6.35 5.18 32.37
CA ILE A 221 -5.90 3.79 32.27
C ILE A 221 -6.82 2.91 33.12
N VAL A 222 -7.58 2.02 32.47
CA VAL A 222 -8.52 1.11 33.17
C VAL A 222 -7.97 -0.32 33.35
N ALA A 223 -6.91 -0.67 32.62
CA ALA A 223 -6.18 -1.91 32.82
C ALA A 223 -4.74 -1.81 32.36
N ARG A 224 -3.87 -2.53 33.09
CA ARG A 224 -2.55 -2.94 32.62
C ARG A 224 -2.40 -4.45 32.80
N GLY A 225 -1.72 -5.09 31.84
CA GLY A 225 -1.22 -6.46 31.99
C GLY A 225 -0.02 -6.51 32.93
N SER A 226 0.52 -7.70 33.16
CA SER A 226 1.69 -7.91 34.01
C SER A 226 2.94 -8.20 33.18
N VAL A 227 4.09 -7.83 33.74
CA VAL A 227 5.40 -8.31 33.28
C VAL A 227 5.79 -9.46 34.22
N GLY A 228 6.09 -10.62 33.63
CA GLY A 228 6.49 -11.81 34.37
C GLY A 228 7.90 -11.71 34.95
N ASN A 229 8.41 -12.83 35.48
CA ASN A 229 9.78 -12.87 35.96
C ASN A 229 10.76 -12.87 34.78
N ILE A 230 11.36 -11.71 34.52
CA ILE A 230 12.28 -11.49 33.40
C ILE A 230 13.70 -12.03 33.67
N GLY A 231 14.00 -12.49 34.89
CA GLY A 231 15.31 -13.00 35.29
C GLY A 231 16.35 -11.90 35.53
N GLU A 232 17.44 -12.24 36.23
CA GLU A 232 18.57 -11.32 36.43
C GLU A 232 19.28 -11.05 35.10
N GLY A 233 19.40 -9.77 34.70
CA GLY A 233 20.09 -9.35 33.48
C GLY A 233 19.19 -9.09 32.26
N ALA A 234 17.86 -9.19 32.40
CA ALA A 234 16.97 -8.76 31.33
C ALA A 234 17.01 -7.23 31.13
N VAL A 235 17.05 -6.82 29.87
CA VAL A 235 16.93 -5.42 29.46
C VAL A 235 15.49 -4.95 29.70
N ASP A 236 15.30 -3.68 30.10
CA ASP A 236 13.99 -3.08 30.47
C ASP A 236 13.07 -2.78 29.26
N GLN A 237 13.03 -3.71 28.30
CA GLN A 237 12.33 -3.55 27.02
C GLN A 237 10.87 -4.05 27.08
N TYR A 238 10.29 -4.22 28.26
CA TYR A 238 8.93 -4.73 28.42
C TYR A 238 7.96 -3.58 28.72
N PHE A 239 7.00 -3.38 27.83
CA PHE A 239 5.90 -2.45 28.06
C PHE A 239 4.62 -3.23 28.37
N PRO A 240 3.97 -2.98 29.53
CA PRO A 240 2.77 -3.71 29.89
C PRO A 240 1.61 -3.39 28.92
N PRO A 241 0.86 -4.40 28.47
CA PRO A 241 -0.39 -4.19 27.74
C PRO A 241 -1.26 -3.17 28.46
N THR A 242 -1.68 -2.09 27.79
CA THR A 242 -2.36 -0.96 28.46
C THR A 242 -3.68 -0.63 27.78
N VAL A 243 -4.78 -0.61 28.54
CA VAL A 243 -6.10 -0.15 28.05
C VAL A 243 -6.34 1.27 28.53
N VAL A 244 -6.59 2.17 27.58
CA VAL A 244 -6.85 3.59 27.83
C VAL A 244 -8.24 3.95 27.33
N VAL A 245 -9.07 4.56 28.18
CA VAL A 245 -10.42 5.03 27.85
C VAL A 245 -10.50 6.55 27.97
N ASN A 246 -11.67 7.11 27.63
CA ASN A 246 -11.90 8.56 27.56
C ASN A 246 -10.93 9.28 26.61
N VAL A 247 -10.40 8.55 25.63
CA VAL A 247 -9.51 9.08 24.60
C VAL A 247 -10.31 9.86 23.55
N ASN A 248 -9.68 10.87 22.95
CA ASN A 248 -10.24 11.64 21.85
C ASN A 248 -9.14 12.15 20.91
N HIS A 249 -9.54 12.71 19.78
CA HIS A 249 -8.61 13.11 18.71
C HIS A 249 -7.77 14.36 19.02
N THR A 250 -7.87 14.96 20.21
CA THR A 250 -6.92 16.01 20.65
C THR A 250 -5.66 15.42 21.32
N MET A 251 -5.69 14.12 21.61
CA MET A 251 -4.60 13.39 22.27
C MET A 251 -3.66 12.78 21.25
N LYS A 252 -2.35 12.88 21.49
CA LYS A 252 -1.33 12.33 20.60
C LYS A 252 -1.47 10.83 20.43
N LEU A 253 -1.90 10.11 21.48
CA LEU A 253 -2.18 8.67 21.41
C LEU A 253 -3.21 8.30 20.34
N MET A 254 -4.12 9.22 19.97
CA MET A 254 -5.12 9.00 18.91
C MET A 254 -4.66 9.53 17.53
N GLN A 255 -3.58 10.30 17.44
CA GLN A 255 -3.10 10.93 16.21
C GLN A 255 -1.81 10.28 15.67
N GLU A 256 -0.89 9.95 16.58
CA GLU A 256 0.46 9.46 16.27
C GLU A 256 0.46 7.93 16.38
N GLU A 257 1.12 7.25 15.44
CA GLU A 257 1.36 5.80 15.49
C GLU A 257 2.11 5.44 16.78
N ALA A 258 1.53 4.53 17.57
CA ALA A 258 2.11 4.06 18.82
C ALA A 258 3.08 2.91 18.56
N PHE A 259 2.70 1.97 17.69
CA PHE A 259 3.49 0.78 17.37
C PHE A 259 3.87 -0.02 18.63
N GLY A 260 2.91 -0.19 19.54
CA GLY A 260 3.10 -0.80 20.85
C GLY A 260 1.79 -1.28 21.47
N PRO A 261 1.83 -1.97 22.62
CA PRO A 261 0.70 -2.76 23.11
C PRO A 261 -0.30 -1.89 23.89
N ILE A 262 -0.88 -0.89 23.23
CA ILE A 262 -1.85 0.06 23.81
C ILE A 262 -3.18 -0.04 23.08
N LEU A 263 -4.27 -0.14 23.84
CA LEU A 263 -5.65 -0.17 23.36
C LEU A 263 -6.38 1.12 23.77
N PRO A 264 -6.32 2.20 22.97
CA PRO A 264 -7.12 3.40 23.20
C PRO A 264 -8.55 3.19 22.66
N ILE A 265 -9.55 3.29 23.54
CA ILE A 265 -10.96 2.99 23.22
C ILE A 265 -11.84 4.25 23.32
N MET A 266 -12.35 4.68 22.17
CA MET A 266 -13.23 5.85 21.99
C MET A 266 -14.67 5.41 21.70
N LYS A 267 -15.65 6.15 22.23
CA LYS A 267 -17.08 5.94 21.94
C LYS A 267 -17.46 6.58 20.60
N PHE A 268 -18.45 6.01 19.92
CA PHE A 268 -19.20 6.68 18.85
C PHE A 268 -20.71 6.35 18.94
N SER A 269 -21.54 7.09 18.21
CA SER A 269 -23.00 7.04 18.29
C SER A 269 -23.72 6.82 16.95
N SER A 270 -23.05 7.01 15.81
CA SER A 270 -23.61 6.71 14.49
C SER A 270 -22.54 6.25 13.47
N ASP A 271 -23.00 5.62 12.39
CA ASP A 271 -22.14 5.17 11.28
C ASP A 271 -21.44 6.36 10.60
N GLU A 272 -22.14 7.50 10.46
CA GLU A 272 -21.56 8.71 9.89
C GLU A 272 -20.46 9.30 10.77
N GLU A 273 -20.67 9.31 12.09
CA GLU A 273 -19.69 9.79 13.05
C GLU A 273 -18.42 8.92 13.01
N VAL A 274 -18.56 7.59 13.03
CA VAL A 274 -17.39 6.71 13.05
C VAL A 274 -16.61 6.74 11.75
N VAL A 275 -17.29 6.92 10.61
CA VAL A 275 -16.63 7.13 9.31
C VAL A 275 -15.80 8.42 9.35
N GLN A 276 -16.37 9.52 9.88
CA GLN A 276 -15.65 10.78 10.02
C GLN A 276 -14.43 10.63 10.94
N LEU A 277 -14.60 10.01 12.11
CA LEU A 277 -13.51 9.78 13.07
C LEU A 277 -12.41 8.87 12.47
N ALA A 278 -12.78 7.76 11.84
CA ALA A 278 -11.80 6.86 11.24
C ALA A 278 -10.98 7.57 10.14
N ASN A 279 -11.63 8.40 9.31
CA ASN A 279 -11.00 9.13 8.20
C ASN A 279 -10.17 10.35 8.59
N ASP A 280 -10.36 10.89 9.81
CA ASP A 280 -9.63 12.06 10.34
C ASP A 280 -8.12 11.81 10.55
N SER A 281 -7.69 10.54 10.55
CA SER A 281 -6.26 10.21 10.63
C SER A 281 -5.48 10.64 9.39
N SER A 282 -4.24 11.09 9.60
CA SER A 282 -3.27 11.30 8.52
C SER A 282 -2.79 9.98 7.90
N TYR A 283 -2.99 8.86 8.58
CA TYR A 283 -2.70 7.51 8.11
C TYR A 283 -3.91 6.90 7.41
N GLY A 284 -3.65 5.87 6.60
CA GLY A 284 -4.67 5.15 5.83
C GLY A 284 -4.17 3.80 5.35
N LEU A 285 -3.58 2.99 6.23
CA LEU A 285 -3.10 1.66 5.85
C LEU A 285 -4.25 0.66 5.81
N GLY A 286 -4.94 0.45 6.92
CA GLY A 286 -6.04 -0.50 7.00
C GLY A 286 -7.16 -0.10 7.96
N CYS A 287 -8.21 -0.92 7.97
CA CYS A 287 -9.28 -0.86 8.95
C CYS A 287 -9.89 -2.24 9.19
N ALA A 288 -10.51 -2.42 10.35
CA ALA A 288 -11.37 -3.54 10.68
C ALA A 288 -12.75 -3.04 11.13
N VAL A 289 -13.83 -3.61 10.58
CA VAL A 289 -15.20 -3.20 10.90
C VAL A 289 -16.03 -4.42 11.31
N PHE A 290 -16.58 -4.38 12.51
CA PHE A 290 -17.39 -5.44 13.10
C PHE A 290 -18.84 -4.99 13.26
N SER A 291 -19.76 -5.77 12.68
CA SER A 291 -21.21 -5.66 12.85
C SER A 291 -21.87 -7.03 12.64
N GLY A 292 -22.94 -7.30 13.38
CA GLY A 292 -23.84 -8.43 13.13
C GLY A 292 -24.43 -8.41 11.72
N SER A 293 -24.64 -7.22 11.15
CA SER A 293 -24.98 -7.02 9.74
C SER A 293 -23.74 -6.87 8.86
N GLN A 294 -23.38 -7.94 8.15
CA GLN A 294 -22.27 -7.91 7.17
C GLN A 294 -22.46 -6.83 6.09
N ARG A 295 -23.71 -6.51 5.72
CA ARG A 295 -24.01 -5.44 4.77
C ARG A 295 -23.64 -4.06 5.34
N ARG A 296 -23.96 -3.81 6.61
CA ARG A 296 -23.60 -2.56 7.30
C ARG A 296 -22.08 -2.44 7.45
N ALA A 297 -21.40 -3.49 7.90
CA ALA A 297 -19.94 -3.48 8.01
C ALA A 297 -19.25 -3.16 6.67
N ARG A 298 -19.70 -3.77 5.56
CA ARG A 298 -19.21 -3.44 4.21
C ARG A 298 -19.49 -1.98 3.84
N HIS A 299 -20.67 -1.46 4.17
CA HIS A 299 -21.04 -0.09 3.85
C HIS A 299 -20.17 0.93 4.60
N ILE A 300 -19.96 0.75 5.90
CA ILE A 300 -19.03 1.57 6.70
C ILE A 300 -17.63 1.49 6.09
N ALA A 301 -17.09 0.28 5.90
CA ALA A 301 -15.74 0.07 5.37
C ALA A 301 -15.52 0.72 4.00
N SER A 302 -16.53 0.68 3.11
CA SER A 302 -16.44 1.28 1.77
C SER A 302 -16.28 2.80 1.77
N GLN A 303 -16.59 3.46 2.88
CA GLN A 303 -16.46 4.91 3.06
C GLN A 303 -15.13 5.29 3.73
N LEU A 304 -14.34 4.31 4.18
CA LEU A 304 -13.05 4.55 4.82
C LEU A 304 -11.96 4.71 3.76
N HIS A 305 -11.17 5.77 3.91
CA HIS A 305 -10.07 6.11 3.02
C HIS A 305 -8.77 5.44 3.50
N CYS A 306 -8.67 4.13 3.25
CA CYS A 306 -7.52 3.30 3.61
C CYS A 306 -7.18 2.29 2.50
N GLY A 307 -6.01 1.66 2.63
CA GLY A 307 -5.48 0.69 1.68
C GLY A 307 -6.12 -0.69 1.71
N GLY A 308 -6.54 -1.14 2.90
CA GLY A 308 -7.19 -2.43 3.11
C GLY A 308 -8.34 -2.35 4.10
N ALA A 309 -9.30 -3.26 3.97
CA ALA A 309 -10.43 -3.37 4.88
C ALA A 309 -10.72 -4.84 5.21
N ALA A 310 -10.81 -5.14 6.51
CA ALA A 310 -11.27 -6.43 7.02
C ALA A 310 -12.71 -6.28 7.55
N ILE A 311 -13.61 -7.15 7.10
CA ILE A 311 -15.03 -7.13 7.45
C ILE A 311 -15.31 -8.29 8.40
N ASN A 312 -15.73 -7.99 9.63
CA ASN A 312 -15.91 -8.96 10.71
C ASN A 312 -14.66 -9.83 10.96
N ASP A 313 -13.49 -9.24 10.75
CA ASP A 313 -12.18 -9.88 10.88
C ASP A 313 -11.11 -8.80 11.09
N PHE A 314 -9.88 -9.20 11.40
CA PHE A 314 -8.76 -8.31 11.63
C PHE A 314 -7.51 -8.80 10.87
N ALA A 315 -6.94 -7.91 10.06
CA ALA A 315 -5.68 -8.11 9.30
C ALA A 315 -5.63 -9.37 8.39
N SER A 316 -6.74 -10.06 8.17
CA SER A 316 -6.78 -11.28 7.34
C SER A 316 -6.54 -11.00 5.86
N ASN A 317 -6.87 -9.80 5.40
CA ASN A 317 -6.49 -9.31 4.07
C ASN A 317 -4.97 -9.36 3.81
N TYR A 318 -4.13 -9.26 4.85
CA TYR A 318 -2.68 -9.43 4.72
C TYR A 318 -2.28 -10.87 4.37
N MET A 319 -3.02 -11.85 4.89
CA MET A 319 -2.77 -13.27 4.63
C MET A 319 -3.27 -13.70 3.24
N CYS A 320 -4.16 -12.92 2.64
CA CYS A 320 -4.64 -13.13 1.28
C CYS A 320 -3.63 -12.60 0.25
N GLN A 321 -2.57 -13.37 -0.05
CA GLN A 321 -1.47 -12.95 -0.94
C GLN A 321 -1.89 -12.65 -2.40
N SER A 322 -3.12 -13.00 -2.80
CA SER A 322 -3.71 -12.59 -4.07
C SER A 322 -4.21 -11.14 -4.08
N LEU A 323 -4.40 -10.53 -2.90
CA LEU A 323 -4.77 -9.12 -2.75
C LEU A 323 -3.53 -8.24 -2.71
N PRO A 324 -3.63 -7.00 -3.20
CA PRO A 324 -2.60 -6.01 -2.97
C PRO A 324 -2.61 -5.58 -1.50
N PHE A 325 -1.45 -5.21 -1.00
CA PHE A 325 -1.30 -4.51 0.26
C PHE A 325 -0.58 -3.18 0.02
N GLY A 326 -1.05 -2.17 0.75
CA GLY A 326 -0.40 -0.88 0.86
C GLY A 326 -1.36 0.24 1.16
N GLY A 327 -0.85 1.30 1.78
CA GLY A 327 -1.67 2.38 2.33
C GLY A 327 -1.99 3.52 1.37
N VAL A 328 -2.61 4.55 1.93
CA VAL A 328 -2.78 5.88 1.33
C VAL A 328 -2.38 6.95 2.35
N LYS A 329 -2.34 8.22 1.95
CA LYS A 329 -1.94 9.35 2.81
C LYS A 329 -0.52 9.14 3.37
N ASP A 330 -0.28 9.40 4.66
CA ASP A 330 1.03 9.17 5.29
C ASP A 330 1.39 7.67 5.43
N SER A 331 0.46 6.74 5.17
CA SER A 331 0.76 5.31 5.08
C SER A 331 1.43 4.90 3.76
N GLY A 332 1.69 5.86 2.87
CA GLY A 332 2.47 5.67 1.66
C GLY A 332 1.63 5.49 0.40
N PHE A 333 2.24 4.92 -0.64
CA PHE A 333 1.66 4.75 -1.96
C PHE A 333 2.38 3.66 -2.76
N GLY A 334 1.73 3.23 -3.85
CA GLY A 334 2.09 1.99 -4.54
C GLY A 334 1.45 0.80 -3.85
N ARG A 335 1.68 -0.40 -4.38
CA ARG A 335 1.21 -1.64 -3.77
C ARG A 335 2.33 -2.68 -3.82
N PHE A 336 2.37 -3.54 -2.83
CA PHE A 336 3.04 -4.83 -2.90
C PHE A 336 2.03 -5.97 -2.80
N ALA A 337 2.48 -7.21 -2.97
CA ALA A 337 1.64 -8.41 -3.06
C ALA A 337 0.57 -8.32 -4.17
N GLY A 338 -0.15 -9.41 -4.41
CA GLY A 338 -1.14 -9.49 -5.46
C GLY A 338 -0.57 -9.24 -6.87
N ILE A 339 -1.49 -9.07 -7.83
CA ILE A 339 -1.11 -8.79 -9.21
C ILE A 339 -0.59 -7.36 -9.37
N GLU A 340 -1.05 -6.44 -8.54
CA GLU A 340 -0.64 -5.05 -8.51
C GLU A 340 0.82 -4.91 -8.07
N GLY A 341 1.23 -5.61 -7.02
CA GLY A 341 2.62 -5.61 -6.54
C GLY A 341 3.58 -6.25 -7.53
N LEU A 342 3.19 -7.36 -8.17
CA LEU A 342 3.97 -7.95 -9.27
C LEU A 342 4.15 -6.96 -10.42
N ARG A 343 3.06 -6.31 -10.86
CA ARG A 343 3.10 -5.32 -11.95
C ARG A 343 3.84 -4.04 -11.55
N ALA A 344 3.88 -3.68 -10.27
CA ALA A 344 4.62 -2.53 -9.78
C ALA A 344 6.14 -2.68 -9.92
N CYS A 345 6.63 -3.92 -10.11
CA CYS A 345 8.02 -4.24 -10.43
C CYS A 345 8.28 -4.35 -11.93
N CYS A 346 7.34 -3.94 -12.79
CA CYS A 346 7.48 -4.00 -14.24
C CYS A 346 7.44 -2.60 -14.88
N LEU A 347 8.19 -2.44 -15.97
CA LEU A 347 7.94 -1.39 -16.95
C LEU A 347 6.63 -1.69 -17.68
N VAL A 348 5.65 -0.78 -17.56
CA VAL A 348 4.34 -0.88 -18.23
C VAL A 348 4.40 -0.17 -19.58
N LYS A 349 4.20 -0.90 -20.67
CA LYS A 349 4.31 -0.38 -22.05
C LYS A 349 2.98 -0.51 -22.78
N SER A 350 2.45 0.61 -23.28
CA SER A 350 1.31 0.60 -24.21
C SER A 350 1.80 0.34 -25.63
N VAL A 351 1.32 -0.73 -26.25
CA VAL A 351 1.69 -1.10 -27.62
C VAL A 351 0.45 -1.06 -28.52
N VAL A 352 0.60 -0.45 -29.69
CA VAL A 352 -0.42 -0.43 -30.74
C VAL A 352 0.20 -0.86 -32.06
N GLU A 353 -0.45 -1.81 -32.74
CA GLU A 353 0.00 -2.33 -34.03
C GLU A 353 -1.14 -2.36 -35.04
N ASP A 354 -0.79 -2.36 -36.32
CA ASP A 354 -1.75 -2.57 -37.40
C ASP A 354 -2.20 -4.03 -37.42
N ARG A 355 -3.50 -4.26 -37.26
CA ARG A 355 -4.11 -5.60 -37.23
C ARG A 355 -3.86 -6.39 -38.52
N TRP A 356 -3.80 -5.69 -39.66
CA TRP A 356 -3.67 -6.29 -40.98
C TRP A 356 -2.47 -5.74 -41.74
N TRP A 357 -1.34 -5.58 -41.05
CA TRP A 357 -0.07 -5.20 -41.68
C TRP A 357 0.34 -6.24 -42.76
N PRO A 358 0.86 -5.81 -43.94
CA PRO A 358 1.05 -4.44 -44.41
C PRO A 358 -0.14 -3.85 -45.22
N PHE A 359 -1.25 -4.58 -45.31
CA PHE A 359 -2.37 -4.31 -46.22
C PHE A 359 -3.24 -3.12 -45.79
N ILE A 360 -3.56 -3.03 -44.50
CA ILE A 360 -4.35 -1.93 -43.93
C ILE A 360 -3.51 -1.25 -42.86
N LYS A 361 -3.11 -0.01 -43.14
CA LYS A 361 -2.28 0.83 -42.28
C LYS A 361 -2.81 2.25 -42.21
N THR A 362 -2.47 2.96 -41.14
CA THR A 362 -2.80 4.38 -41.04
C THR A 362 -2.13 5.14 -42.19
N LYS A 363 -2.95 5.85 -42.98
CA LYS A 363 -2.49 6.83 -43.97
C LYS A 363 -3.01 8.19 -43.54
N ILE A 364 -2.12 9.17 -43.42
CA ILE A 364 -2.53 10.56 -43.22
C ILE A 364 -3.24 11.02 -44.50
N PRO A 365 -4.47 11.55 -44.43
CA PRO A 365 -5.15 12.11 -45.60
C PRO A 365 -4.35 13.23 -46.28
N LYS A 366 -4.37 13.30 -47.63
CA LYS A 366 -3.58 14.27 -48.41
C LYS A 366 -3.67 15.74 -47.94
N PRO A 367 -4.85 16.30 -47.60
CA PRO A 367 -4.95 17.70 -47.19
C PRO A 367 -4.09 18.06 -45.96
N ILE A 368 -3.84 17.07 -45.10
CA ILE A 368 -3.06 17.22 -43.86
C ILE A 368 -1.74 16.42 -43.89
N GLN A 369 -1.34 15.90 -45.06
CA GLN A 369 0.03 15.42 -45.25
C GLN A 369 0.97 16.63 -45.35
N TYR A 370 2.22 16.49 -44.91
CA TYR A 370 3.21 17.56 -45.07
C TYR A 370 3.83 17.53 -46.48
N PRO A 371 3.98 18.69 -47.14
CA PRO A 371 3.51 20.01 -46.71
C PRO A 371 1.97 20.13 -46.77
N ILE A 372 1.39 20.76 -45.73
CA ILE A 372 -0.07 20.88 -45.57
C ILE A 372 -0.65 21.65 -46.76
N ALA A 373 -1.73 21.11 -47.36
CA ALA A 373 -2.41 21.76 -48.48
C ALA A 373 -3.17 23.01 -48.02
N GLU A 374 -3.50 23.92 -48.96
CA GLU A 374 -4.25 25.14 -48.64
C GLU A 374 -5.60 24.86 -47.96
N ASN A 375 -6.26 23.75 -48.31
CA ASN A 375 -7.51 23.29 -47.71
C ASN A 375 -7.31 22.39 -46.47
N GLY A 376 -6.09 22.25 -45.95
CA GLY A 376 -5.79 21.39 -44.81
C GLY A 376 -6.50 21.83 -43.52
N PHE A 377 -6.63 23.14 -43.30
CA PHE A 377 -7.36 23.70 -42.16
C PHE A 377 -8.87 23.37 -42.24
N GLU A 378 -9.50 23.63 -43.39
CA GLU A 378 -10.92 23.34 -43.63
C GLU A 378 -11.22 21.83 -43.50
N PHE A 379 -10.30 20.99 -43.99
CA PHE A 379 -10.38 19.54 -43.80
C PHE A 379 -10.36 19.15 -42.32
N GLN A 380 -9.43 19.70 -41.55
CA GLN A 380 -9.29 19.40 -40.13
C GLN A 380 -10.48 19.90 -39.32
N GLU A 381 -10.97 21.11 -39.60
CA GLU A 381 -12.18 21.67 -38.99
C GLU A 381 -13.39 20.78 -39.27
N SER A 382 -13.59 20.40 -40.55
CA SER A 382 -14.67 19.50 -40.95
C SER A 382 -14.54 18.12 -40.29
N LEU A 383 -13.32 17.60 -40.13
CA LEU A 383 -13.08 16.33 -39.43
C LEU A 383 -13.42 16.42 -37.94
N VAL A 384 -13.04 17.52 -37.27
CA VAL A 384 -13.40 17.77 -35.86
C VAL A 384 -14.91 17.88 -35.70
N HIS A 385 -15.60 18.65 -36.55
CA HIS A 385 -17.06 18.76 -36.50
C HIS A 385 -17.77 17.43 -36.79
N THR A 386 -17.20 16.58 -37.65
CA THR A 386 -17.72 15.23 -37.91
C THR A 386 -17.69 14.36 -36.65
N LEU A 387 -16.58 14.41 -35.91
CA LEU A 387 -16.37 13.58 -34.72
C LEU A 387 -17.05 14.14 -33.46
N TYR A 388 -17.02 15.45 -33.28
CA TYR A 388 -17.35 16.14 -32.03
C TYR A 388 -18.49 17.16 -32.16
N GLY A 389 -19.14 17.30 -33.32
CA GLY A 389 -20.26 18.23 -33.50
C GLY A 389 -21.38 18.01 -32.48
N LEU A 390 -22.05 19.08 -32.04
CA LEU A 390 -23.03 19.02 -30.95
C LEU A 390 -24.35 18.36 -31.35
N ASN A 391 -24.70 18.40 -32.64
CA ASN A 391 -25.89 17.74 -33.17
C ASN A 391 -25.56 16.87 -34.39
N ILE A 392 -26.47 15.94 -34.70
CA ILE A 392 -26.25 14.95 -35.75
C ILE A 392 -26.22 15.56 -37.16
N TRP A 393 -26.95 16.65 -37.39
CA TRP A 393 -27.01 17.34 -38.68
C TRP A 393 -25.71 18.06 -39.01
N ASP A 394 -25.08 18.68 -38.03
CA ASP A 394 -23.78 19.34 -38.17
C ASP A 394 -22.68 18.30 -38.39
N ARG A 395 -22.73 17.15 -37.69
CA ARG A 395 -21.82 16.02 -37.95
C ARG A 395 -21.97 15.48 -39.36
N LEU A 396 -23.20 15.31 -39.84
CA LEU A 396 -23.49 14.83 -41.20
C LEU A 396 -23.02 15.84 -42.26
N ARG A 397 -23.30 17.14 -42.07
CA ARG A 397 -22.84 18.20 -42.98
C ARG A 397 -21.32 18.27 -43.02
N ALA A 398 -20.68 18.20 -41.85
CA ALA A 398 -19.22 18.17 -41.75
C ALA A 398 -18.62 16.92 -42.41
N LEU A 399 -19.26 15.75 -42.27
CA LEU A 399 -18.83 14.53 -42.96
C LEU A 399 -18.91 14.68 -44.48
N VAL A 400 -19.97 15.31 -44.99
CA VAL A 400 -20.09 15.62 -46.42
C VAL A 400 -18.94 16.53 -46.87
N ASN A 401 -18.59 17.54 -46.09
CA ASN A 401 -17.44 18.42 -46.39
C ASN A 401 -16.11 17.65 -46.39
N VAL A 402 -15.87 16.76 -45.42
CA VAL A 402 -14.68 15.88 -45.39
C VAL A 402 -14.59 15.05 -46.67
N LEU A 403 -15.70 14.41 -47.08
CA LEU A 403 -15.74 13.59 -48.28
C LEU A 403 -15.53 14.41 -49.56
N LYS A 404 -16.11 15.61 -49.63
CA LYS A 404 -15.93 16.55 -50.75
C LYS A 404 -14.46 16.92 -50.91
N ILE A 405 -13.82 17.36 -49.84
CA ILE A 405 -12.40 17.75 -49.82
C ILE A 405 -11.48 16.58 -50.22
N LEU A 406 -11.80 15.35 -49.81
CA LEU A 406 -11.04 14.15 -50.22
C LEU A 406 -11.23 13.81 -51.71
N SER A 407 -12.41 14.08 -52.28
CA SER A 407 -12.74 13.77 -53.67
C SER A 407 -12.10 14.72 -54.68
N GLU A 408 -11.99 16.01 -54.35
CA GLU A 408 -11.46 17.06 -55.24
C GLU A 408 -9.96 16.91 -55.55
N GLN A 409 -9.23 16.05 -54.82
CA GLN A 409 -7.78 15.82 -54.98
C GLN A 409 -7.39 14.42 -55.51
N SER A 410 -8.34 13.67 -56.09
CA SER A 410 -8.01 12.48 -56.88
C SER A 410 -7.68 12.90 -58.33
N PRO A 411 -6.42 12.85 -58.78
CA PRO A 411 -6.10 13.22 -60.16
C PRO A 411 -6.72 12.20 -61.12
N ALA A 412 -7.41 12.68 -62.15
CA ALA A 412 -7.69 11.87 -63.34
C ALA A 412 -6.36 11.38 -63.94
N PRO A 413 -6.27 10.14 -64.46
CA PRO A 413 -5.04 9.65 -65.07
C PRO A 413 -4.73 10.48 -66.32
N THR A 414 -3.71 11.33 -66.27
CA THR A 414 -3.22 12.07 -67.43
C THR A 414 -2.54 11.10 -68.39
N SER A 415 -3.26 10.70 -69.43
CA SER A 415 -2.69 10.05 -70.61
C SER A 415 -1.84 11.08 -71.38
N ASN A 416 -0.54 11.14 -71.12
CA ASN A 416 0.40 11.82 -72.01
C ASN A 416 1.23 10.79 -72.78
N ARG A 417 0.64 10.34 -73.89
CA ARG A 417 1.39 9.87 -75.07
C ARG A 417 2.06 11.09 -75.73
N ARG A 418 3.38 11.14 -75.68
CA ARG A 418 4.30 11.78 -76.66
C ARG A 418 5.51 10.83 -76.70
N ARG A 419 5.96 10.14 -77.76
CA ARG A 419 6.00 10.39 -79.22
C ARG A 419 6.40 11.82 -79.56
N ASN A 420 7.70 12.10 -79.55
CA ASN A 420 8.53 12.07 -80.75
C ASN A 420 10.01 12.37 -80.40
N ASP A 421 10.87 11.70 -81.18
CA ASP A 421 12.30 11.90 -81.49
C ASP A 421 13.36 11.82 -80.38
#